data_AF-D6TP92-F1
#
_entry.id   AF-D6TP92-F1
#
_cell.length_a   1.000
_cell.length_b   1.000
_cell.length_c   1.000
_cell.angle_alpha   90.00
_cell.angle_beta   90.00
_cell.angle_gamma   90.00
#
_symmetry.space_group_name_H-M   'P 1'
#
loop_
_entity.id
_entity.type
_entity.pdbx_description
1 polymer ?
#
loop_
_entity_poly.entity_id
_entity_poly.type
_entity_poly.pdbx_seq_one_letter_code
_entity_poly.pdbx_strand_id
1 'polypeptide(L)'
;MSNPMFICPQCGESNEESAKNCRACRINLYWAAQHYAELAHIKQSQQQPSHPPTANFLLQSSQRADQGPVATWLARTIQRFGLKHSNTPKSSPD
;
A
#
# COMPACT_ATOMS: atom_id res chain seq x y z
N MET A 1 21.21 -6.28 -6.48
CA MET A 1 20.75 -4.89 -6.34
C MET A 1 19.80 -4.85 -5.17
N SER A 2 20.12 -4.09 -4.12
CA SER A 2 19.25 -3.95 -2.95
C SER A 2 18.07 -3.06 -3.33
N ASN A 3 16.83 -3.55 -3.18
CA ASN A 3 15.66 -2.70 -3.42
C ASN A 3 15.64 -1.56 -2.39
N PRO A 4 15.42 -0.31 -2.81
CA PRO A 4 15.23 0.80 -1.89
C PRO A 4 14.11 0.49 -0.88
N MET A 5 14.36 0.81 0.38
CA MET A 5 13.48 0.49 1.51
C MET A 5 12.79 1.75 2.01
N PHE A 6 11.48 1.63 2.26
CA PHE A 6 10.68 2.66 2.91
C PHE A 6 10.23 2.19 4.30
N ILE A 7 10.62 2.94 5.33
CA ILE A 7 10.21 2.68 6.72
C ILE A 7 8.84 3.29 6.97
N CYS A 8 7.87 2.46 7.35
CA CYS A 8 6.52 2.92 7.64
C CYS A 8 6.52 3.84 8.87
N PRO A 9 6.08 5.11 8.76
CA PRO A 9 6.11 6.03 9.90
C PRO A 9 5.07 5.68 10.98
N GLN A 10 4.09 4.83 10.65
CA GLN A 10 3.07 4.38 11.59
C GLN A 10 3.52 3.25 12.52
N CYS A 11 4.28 2.27 12.01
CA CYS A 11 4.62 1.07 12.77
C CYS A 11 6.11 0.70 12.73
N GLY A 12 6.95 1.45 12.01
CA GLY A 12 8.38 1.21 11.88
C GLY A 12 8.78 0.06 10.95
N GLU A 13 7.80 -0.65 10.37
CA GLU A 13 8.06 -1.78 9.47
C GLU A 13 8.79 -1.34 8.19
N SER A 14 9.77 -2.13 7.75
CA SER A 14 10.46 -1.91 6.47
C SER A 14 9.65 -2.50 5.31
N ASN A 15 9.49 -1.72 4.25
CA ASN A 15 8.73 -2.08 3.05
C ASN A 15 9.57 -1.83 1.80
N GLU A 16 9.24 -2.51 0.72
CA GLU A 16 9.75 -2.16 -0.61
C GLU A 16 9.30 -0.74 -0.97
N GLU A 17 10.15 0.06 -1.61
CA GLU A 17 9.78 1.41 -2.05
C GLU A 17 8.55 1.43 -2.98
N SER A 18 8.38 0.39 -3.79
CA SER A 18 7.22 0.23 -4.68
C SER A 18 5.94 -0.22 -3.96
N ALA A 19 6.00 -0.56 -2.67
CA ALA A 19 4.83 -1.02 -1.95
C ALA A 19 3.81 0.12 -1.78
N LYS A 20 2.54 -0.16 -2.11
CA LYS A 20 1.45 0.83 -1.92
C LYS A 20 0.99 0.92 -0.47
N ASN A 21 1.02 -0.20 0.25
CA ASN A 21 0.55 -0.33 1.63
C ASN A 21 1.64 -0.98 2.48
N CYS A 22 1.72 -0.59 3.75
CA CYS A 22 2.64 -1.24 4.69
C CYS A 22 2.30 -2.72 4.85
N ARG A 23 3.30 -3.62 4.82
CA ARG A 23 3.08 -5.07 4.98
C ARG A 23 2.53 -5.48 6.34
N ALA A 24 2.81 -4.69 7.39
CA ALA A 24 2.39 -4.94 8.77
C ALA A 24 1.06 -4.24 9.09
N CYS A 25 1.06 -2.90 9.13
CA CYS A 25 -0.11 -2.13 9.58
C CYS A 25 -1.06 -1.69 8.45
N ARG A 26 -0.72 -1.98 7.18
CA ARG A 26 -1.56 -1.74 6.00
C ARG A 26 -1.92 -0.28 5.71
N ILE A 27 -1.35 0.71 6.43
CA ILE A 27 -1.45 2.12 6.04
C ILE A 27 -0.91 2.31 4.61
N ASN A 28 -1.59 3.14 3.82
CA ASN A 28 -1.12 3.52 2.50
C ASN A 28 0.19 4.32 2.61
N LEU A 29 1.27 3.82 2.01
CA LEU A 29 2.62 4.38 2.16
C LEU A 29 2.79 5.70 1.39
N TYR A 30 2.12 5.86 0.25
CA TYR A 30 2.12 7.12 -0.51
C TYR A 30 1.48 8.26 0.30
N TRP A 31 0.30 8.00 0.86
CA TRP A 31 -0.37 8.96 1.74
C TRP A 31 0.46 9.22 3.01
N ALA A 32 1.03 8.18 3.62
CA ALA A 32 1.82 8.33 4.83
C ALA A 32 3.07 9.19 4.62
N ALA A 33 3.73 9.06 3.47
CA ALA A 33 4.89 9.90 3.12
C ALA A 33 4.56 11.40 3.06
N GLN A 34 3.30 11.75 2.74
CA GLN A 34 2.87 13.15 2.58
C GLN A 34 2.20 13.71 3.83
N HIS A 35 1.47 12.89 4.59
CA HIS A 35 0.50 13.38 5.58
C HIS A 35 0.68 12.80 6.99
N TYR A 36 1.57 11.82 7.20
CA TYR A 36 1.64 11.15 8.51
C TYR A 36 2.08 12.07 9.65
N ALA A 37 2.98 13.03 9.39
CA ALA A 37 3.45 13.95 10.42
C ALA A 37 2.30 14.76 11.03
N GLU A 38 1.38 15.27 10.19
CA GLU A 38 0.19 15.99 10.63
C GLU A 38 -0.73 15.09 11.48
N LEU A 39 -0.98 13.86 11.01
CA LEU A 39 -1.78 12.88 11.78
C LEU A 39 -1.14 12.57 13.14
N ALA A 40 0.19 12.45 13.20
CA ALA A 40 0.90 12.18 14.44
C ALA A 40 0.71 13.32 15.47
N HIS A 41 0.77 14.58 15.01
CA HIS A 41 0.50 15.74 15.86
C HIS A 41 -0.94 15.76 16.39
N ILE A 42 -1.93 15.45 15.53
CA ILE A 42 -3.35 15.37 15.94
C ILE A 42 -3.56 14.26 16.97
N LYS A 43 -2.99 13.07 16.75
CA LYS A 43 -3.08 11.96 17.71
C LYS A 43 -2.46 12.32 19.06
N GLN A 44 -1.29 12.96 19.04
CA GLN A 44 -0.62 13.40 20.26
C GLN A 44 -1.46 14.41 21.04
N SER A 45 -2.07 15.39 20.37
CA SER A 45 -2.92 16.39 21.04
C SER A 45 -4.19 15.77 21.63
N GLN A 46 -4.69 14.68 21.03
CA GLN A 46 -5.84 13.92 21.50
C GLN A 46 -5.49 12.80 22.49
N GLN A 47 -4.23 12.67 22.90
CA GLN A 47 -3.75 11.58 23.76
C GLN A 47 -4.09 10.19 23.21
N GLN A 48 -4.15 10.07 21.88
CA GLN A 48 -4.41 8.81 21.20
C GLN A 48 -3.12 8.01 20.98
N PRO A 49 -3.21 6.68 20.96
CA PRO A 49 -2.07 5.84 20.60
C PRO A 49 -1.62 6.14 19.17
N SER A 50 -0.30 6.21 18.96
CA SER A 50 0.30 6.40 17.64
C SER A 50 -0.11 5.27 16.67
N HIS A 51 -0.21 4.05 17.19
CA HIS A 51 -0.65 2.86 16.49
C HIS A 51 -1.92 2.29 17.11
N PRO A 52 -3.13 2.66 16.62
CA PRO A 52 -4.36 2.09 17.13
C PRO A 52 -4.42 0.58 16.80
N PRO A 53 -4.90 -0.26 17.73
CA PRO A 53 -5.03 -1.69 17.48
C PRO A 53 -6.03 -1.90 16.34
N THR A 54 -5.58 -2.52 15.25
CA THR A 54 -6.44 -2.91 14.14
C THR A 54 -6.92 -4.34 14.36
N ALA A 55 -8.22 -4.58 14.22
CA ALA A 55 -8.77 -5.92 14.37
C ALA A 55 -8.13 -6.90 13.35
N ASN A 56 -7.69 -8.07 13.82
CA ASN A 56 -6.94 -9.04 13.00
C ASN A 56 -7.67 -9.44 11.71
N PHE A 57 -9.01 -9.56 11.74
CA PHE A 57 -9.79 -9.93 10.55
C PHE A 57 -9.69 -8.88 9.42
N LEU A 58 -9.50 -7.59 9.75
CA LEU A 58 -9.34 -6.52 8.76
C LEU A 58 -7.96 -6.60 8.12
N LEU A 59 -6.91 -6.85 8.91
CA LEU A 59 -5.55 -7.08 8.41
C LEU A 59 -5.53 -8.28 7.46
N GLN A 60 -6.08 -9.42 7.89
CA GLN A 60 -6.16 -10.64 7.08
C GLN A 60 -6.96 -10.45 5.80
N SER A 61 -8.09 -9.72 5.86
CA SER A 61 -8.92 -9.47 4.68
C SER A 61 -8.23 -8.54 3.69
N SER A 62 -7.55 -7.50 4.17
CA SER A 62 -6.73 -6.61 3.34
C SER A 62 -5.56 -7.35 2.69
N GLN A 63 -4.88 -8.22 3.43
CA GLN A 63 -3.79 -9.05 2.90
C GLN A 63 -4.29 -10.02 1.83
N ARG A 64 -5.46 -10.65 2.04
CA ARG A 64 -6.10 -11.49 1.02
C ARG A 64 -6.52 -10.70 -0.22
N ALA A 65 -6.88 -9.42 -0.10
CA ALA A 65 -7.17 -8.60 -1.26
C ALA A 65 -5.91 -8.32 -2.10
N ASP A 66 -4.76 -8.09 -1.44
CA ASP A 66 -3.48 -7.85 -2.13
C ASP A 66 -2.85 -9.13 -2.70
N GLN A 67 -2.92 -10.23 -1.96
CA GLN A 67 -2.18 -11.48 -2.23
C GLN A 67 -3.07 -12.62 -2.74
N GLY A 68 -4.39 -12.49 -2.60
CA GLY A 68 -5.32 -13.55 -2.88
C GLY A 68 -5.40 -13.90 -4.37
N PRO A 69 -5.96 -15.06 -4.70
CA PRO A 69 -6.12 -15.47 -6.07
C PRO A 69 -6.98 -14.43 -6.79
N VAL A 70 -6.42 -13.86 -7.84
CA VAL A 70 -7.18 -13.10 -8.82
C VAL A 70 -8.25 -14.06 -9.37
N ALA A 71 -9.51 -13.63 -9.48
CA ALA A 71 -10.58 -14.48 -10.02
C ALA A 71 -10.09 -15.21 -11.28
N THR A 72 -10.35 -16.52 -11.41
CA THR A 72 -9.71 -17.37 -12.44
C THR A 72 -9.80 -16.78 -13.85
N TRP A 73 -10.93 -16.15 -14.17
CA TRP A 73 -11.12 -15.47 -15.46
C TRP A 73 -10.14 -14.31 -15.65
N LEU A 74 -9.90 -13.51 -14.62
CA LEU A 74 -9.01 -12.36 -14.65
C LEU A 74 -7.54 -12.81 -14.66
N ALA A 75 -7.18 -13.86 -13.90
CA ALA A 75 -5.85 -14.46 -13.98
C ALA A 75 -5.52 -14.92 -15.42
N ARG A 76 -6.46 -15.59 -16.10
CA ARG A 76 -6.32 -16.00 -17.51
C ARG A 76 -6.21 -14.80 -18.46
N THR A 77 -7.00 -13.75 -18.22
CA THR A 77 -6.95 -12.51 -19.03
C THR A 77 -5.60 -11.82 -18.90
N ILE A 78 -5.05 -11.70 -17.69
CA ILE A 78 -3.73 -11.11 -17.44
C ILE A 78 -2.63 -11.94 -18.11
N GLN A 79 -2.69 -13.27 -18.01
CA GLN A 79 -1.74 -14.15 -18.71
C GLN A 79 -1.81 -13.99 -20.23
N ARG A 80 -3.02 -13.85 -20.79
CA ARG A 80 -3.24 -13.79 -22.24
C ARG A 80 -2.88 -12.43 -22.84
N PHE A 81 -3.12 -11.34 -22.12
CA PHE A 81 -3.06 -9.98 -22.67
C PHE A 81 -2.11 -9.04 -21.93
N GLY A 82 -1.52 -9.49 -20.83
CA GLY A 82 -0.81 -8.63 -19.88
C GLY A 82 -1.77 -7.71 -19.10
N LEU A 83 -1.33 -7.22 -17.94
CA LEU A 83 -1.94 -6.05 -17.31
C LEU A 83 -1.50 -4.83 -18.13
N LYS A 84 -2.36 -4.30 -19.01
CA LYS A 84 -2.14 -2.98 -19.60
C LYS A 84 -2.23 -1.95 -18.48
N HIS A 85 -1.08 -1.55 -17.96
CA HIS A 85 -0.97 -0.41 -17.06
C HIS A 85 -1.28 0.83 -17.90
N SER A 86 -2.52 1.32 -17.86
CA SER A 86 -2.89 2.59 -18.50
C SER A 86 -2.38 3.74 -17.63
N ASN A 87 -1.07 3.98 -17.63
CA ASN A 87 -0.46 5.18 -17.08
C ASN A 87 0.78 5.54 -17.92
N THR A 88 0.55 5.98 -19.16
CA THR A 88 1.47 6.87 -19.89
C THR A 88 0.63 7.87 -20.70
N PRO A 89 0.97 9.17 -20.68
CA PRO A 89 0.26 10.19 -21.45
C PRO A 89 0.40 9.90 -22.94
N LYS A 90 -0.65 10.21 -23.70
CA LYS A 90 -0.66 10.11 -25.17
C LYS A 90 0.55 10.86 -25.75
N SER A 91 1.47 10.13 -26.38
CA SER A 91 2.27 10.70 -27.48
C SER A 91 1.46 10.50 -28.76
N SER A 92 1.03 11.62 -29.36
CA SER A 92 0.44 11.66 -30.71
C SER A 92 1.41 11.08 -31.74
N PRO A 93 0.92 10.39 -32.79
CA PRO A 93 1.71 10.17 -33.99
C PRO A 93 1.57 11.37 -34.93
N ASP A 94 2.70 11.78 -35.51
CA ASP A 94 2.74 12.54 -36.77
C ASP A 94 2.40 11.62 -37.96
#